data_AF-A0A8J8BVX2-F1
#
_entry.id   AF-A0A8J8BVX2-F1
#
_cell.length_a   1.000
_cell.length_b   1.000
_cell.length_c   1.000
_cell.angle_alpha   90.00
_cell.angle_beta   90.00
_cell.angle_gamma   90.00
#
_symmetry.space_group_name_H-M   'P 1'
#
loop_
_entity.id
_entity.type
_entity.pdbx_description
1 polymer ?
#
loop_
_entity_poly.entity_id
_entity_poly.type
_entity_poly.pdbx_seq_one_letter_code
_entity_poly.pdbx_strand_id
1 'polypeptide(L)'
;MNTTKIPVIPRRNQTVEMNGEEYTLREGELTELPKWLAAILDVECVPIKSSDIKTILMKERTPKLAELPANFYDRMEFSIDREAQKAFLQLLDVRIEKIAKLSCQFVDTELPHEEQVLYNKMKELVQEWKKDITARVLHE
;
A
#
# COMPACT_ATOMS: atom_id res chain seq x y z
N MET A 1 13.80 9.20 2.53
CA MET A 1 14.20 7.81 2.24
C MET A 1 13.05 6.92 2.64
N ASN A 2 12.65 5.95 1.80
CA ASN A 2 11.56 5.02 2.15
C ASN A 2 12.05 4.09 3.29
N THR A 3 11.52 4.27 4.50
CA THR A 3 11.90 3.52 5.71
C THR A 3 11.03 2.29 5.93
N THR A 4 10.10 2.00 5.02
CA THR A 4 9.20 0.84 5.14
C THR A 4 10.01 -0.44 5.23
N LYS A 5 9.75 -1.18 6.32
CA LYS A 5 10.35 -2.48 6.54
C LYS A 5 9.55 -3.55 5.84
N ILE A 6 10.23 -4.42 5.11
CA ILE A 6 9.66 -5.58 4.44
C ILE A 6 10.22 -6.86 5.07
N PRO A 7 9.39 -7.92 5.16
CA PRO A 7 9.86 -9.23 5.57
C PRO A 7 10.78 -9.83 4.51
N VAL A 8 11.94 -10.32 4.92
CA VAL A 8 12.95 -10.93 4.06
C VAL A 8 13.54 -12.17 4.71
N ILE A 9 14.15 -13.03 3.90
CA ILE A 9 14.88 -14.22 4.32
C ILE A 9 16.31 -14.14 3.73
N PRO A 10 17.36 -13.98 4.55
CA PRO A 10 18.73 -13.96 4.06
C PRO A 10 19.13 -15.29 3.43
N ARG A 11 19.83 -15.23 2.29
CA ARG A 11 20.32 -16.43 1.59
C ARG A 11 21.64 -16.97 2.13
N ARG A 12 22.30 -16.18 2.99
CA ARG A 12 23.55 -16.50 3.66
C ARG A 12 23.68 -15.66 4.92
N ASN A 13 24.53 -16.10 5.83
CA ASN A 13 24.92 -15.28 6.98
C ASN A 13 25.65 -14.02 6.50
N GLN A 14 25.20 -12.86 6.95
CA GLN A 14 25.80 -11.57 6.60
C GLN A 14 25.66 -10.57 7.75
N THR A 15 26.73 -9.82 8.01
CA THR A 15 26.73 -8.74 9.01
C THR A 15 26.48 -7.42 8.31
N VAL A 16 25.55 -6.63 8.84
CA VAL A 16 25.14 -5.33 8.29
C VAL A 16 25.16 -4.29 9.39
N GLU A 17 25.63 -3.08 9.08
CA GLU A 17 25.54 -1.95 10.00
C GLU A 17 24.21 -1.23 9.75
N MET A 18 23.39 -1.09 10.79
CA MET A 18 22.14 -0.35 10.76
C MET A 18 22.07 0.57 11.97
N ASN A 19 21.83 1.87 11.75
CA ASN A 19 21.75 2.87 12.82
C ASN A 19 22.99 2.91 13.75
N GLY A 20 24.19 2.61 13.23
CA GLY A 20 25.44 2.60 14.00
C GLY A 20 25.66 1.34 14.84
N GLU A 21 24.82 0.31 14.68
CA GLU A 21 24.98 -0.98 15.34
C GLU A 21 25.17 -2.09 14.29
N GLU A 22 26.06 -3.04 14.59
CA GLU A 22 26.26 -4.23 13.77
C GLU A 22 25.20 -5.30 14.08
N TYR A 23 24.46 -5.71 13.05
CA TYR A 23 23.47 -6.76 13.10
C TYR A 23 23.92 -7.94 12.25
N THR A 24 23.87 -9.15 12.80
CA THR A 24 24.11 -10.38 12.03
C THR A 24 22.78 -10.94 11.56
N LEU A 25 22.56 -10.92 10.25
CA LEU A 25 21.43 -11.56 9.59
C LEU A 25 21.78 -13.03 9.37
N ARG A 26 20.97 -13.94 9.92
CA ARG A 26 21.19 -15.38 9.78
C ARG A 26 20.49 -15.92 8.54
N GLU A 27 21.17 -16.83 7.86
CA GLU A 27 20.63 -17.56 6.72
C GLU A 27 19.32 -18.27 7.08
N GLY A 28 18.31 -18.13 6.23
CA GLY A 28 17.01 -18.79 6.39
C GLY A 28 16.10 -18.17 7.46
N GLU A 29 16.57 -17.19 8.24
CA GLU A 29 15.78 -16.55 9.28
C GLU A 29 14.88 -15.45 8.71
N LEU A 30 13.59 -15.49 9.05
CA LEU A 30 12.67 -14.41 8.70
C LEU A 30 13.00 -13.16 9.52
N THR A 31 13.35 -12.08 8.84
CA THR A 31 13.69 -10.80 9.47
C THR A 31 13.05 -9.63 8.71
N GLU A 32 13.03 -8.44 9.32
CA GLU A 32 12.48 -7.24 8.71
C GLU A 32 13.59 -6.23 8.40
N LEU A 33 13.75 -5.89 7.13
CA LEU A 33 14.73 -4.91 6.66
C LEU A 33 14.05 -3.75 5.94
N PRO A 34 14.60 -2.53 6.01
CA PRO A 34 14.20 -1.46 5.11
C PRO A 34 14.30 -1.91 3.65
N LYS A 35 13.31 -1.57 2.82
CA LYS A 35 13.27 -1.98 1.40
C LYS A 35 14.56 -1.65 0.63
N TRP A 36 15.13 -0.46 0.87
CA TRP A 36 16.38 -0.06 0.21
C TRP A 36 17.57 -0.97 0.58
N LEU A 37 17.59 -1.46 1.82
CA LEU A 37 18.64 -2.34 2.31
C LEU A 37 18.44 -3.76 1.76
N ALA A 38 17.20 -4.24 1.72
CA ALA A 38 16.87 -5.51 1.09
C ALA A 38 17.25 -5.55 -0.41
N ALA A 39 17.19 -4.42 -1.12
CA ALA A 39 17.53 -4.33 -2.54
C ALA A 39 19.02 -4.50 -2.86
N ILE A 40 19.91 -4.27 -1.87
CA ILE A 40 21.37 -4.36 -2.04
C ILE A 40 21.97 -5.60 -1.38
N LEU A 41 21.21 -6.26 -0.50
CA LEU A 41 21.64 -7.46 0.21
C LEU A 41 21.18 -8.72 -0.52
N ASP A 42 21.88 -9.82 -0.26
CA ASP A 42 21.53 -11.15 -0.79
C ASP A 42 20.41 -11.79 0.04
N VAL A 43 19.19 -11.28 -0.13
CA VAL A 43 17.98 -11.69 0.61
C VAL A 43 16.82 -12.00 -0.33
N GLU A 44 15.94 -12.90 0.08
CA GLU A 44 14.66 -13.15 -0.56
C GLU A 44 13.58 -12.29 0.11
N CYS A 45 12.92 -11.42 -0.66
CA CYS A 45 11.79 -10.63 -0.15
C CYS A 45 10.53 -11.49 -0.10
N VAL A 46 9.81 -11.47 1.04
CA VAL A 46 8.62 -12.30 1.24
C VAL A 46 7.37 -11.59 0.68
N PRO A 47 6.79 -12.09 -0.43
CA PRO A 47 5.64 -11.43 -1.05
C PRO A 47 4.37 -11.60 -0.21
N ILE A 48 3.30 -10.90 -0.60
CA ILE A 48 1.97 -11.12 -0.04
C ILE A 48 1.34 -12.36 -0.69
N LYS A 49 0.73 -13.21 0.13
CA LYS A 49 0.04 -14.41 -0.37
C LYS A 49 -1.32 -14.02 -0.95
N SER A 50 -1.74 -14.73 -2.01
CA SER A 50 -3.07 -14.55 -2.62
C SER A 50 -4.21 -14.71 -1.60
N SER A 51 -4.04 -15.60 -0.60
CA SER A 51 -4.98 -15.78 0.51
C SER A 51 -5.22 -14.50 1.32
N ASP A 52 -4.15 -13.76 1.62
CA ASP A 52 -4.21 -12.56 2.45
C ASP A 52 -4.96 -11.45 1.70
N ILE A 53 -4.67 -11.31 0.40
CA ILE A 53 -5.36 -10.36 -0.49
C ILE A 53 -6.85 -10.70 -0.59
N LYS A 54 -7.19 -11.99 -0.74
CA LYS A 54 -8.59 -12.45 -0.75
C LYS A 54 -9.30 -12.14 0.58
N THR A 55 -8.63 -12.30 1.72
CA THR A 55 -9.18 -11.91 3.02
C THR A 55 -9.44 -10.40 3.09
N ILE A 56 -8.55 -9.57 2.56
CA ILE A 56 -8.76 -8.12 2.48
C ILE A 56 -9.96 -7.81 1.58
N LEU A 57 -10.03 -8.40 0.38
CA LEU A 57 -11.17 -8.27 -0.53
C LEU A 57 -12.51 -8.63 0.12
N MET A 58 -12.56 -9.66 0.97
CA MET A 58 -13.78 -10.00 1.71
C MET A 58 -14.18 -8.90 2.71
N LYS A 59 -13.21 -8.26 3.38
CA LYS A 59 -13.46 -7.12 4.29
C LYS A 59 -13.93 -5.88 3.53
N GLU A 60 -13.53 -5.74 2.25
CA GLU A 60 -14.00 -4.66 1.38
C GLU A 60 -15.50 -4.73 1.04
N ARG A 61 -16.22 -5.79 1.43
CA ARG A 61 -17.70 -5.80 1.30
C ARG A 61 -18.38 -4.78 2.20
N THR A 62 -17.70 -4.33 3.24
CA THR A 62 -18.22 -3.25 4.10
C THR A 62 -18.04 -1.88 3.44
N PRO A 63 -18.84 -0.86 3.76
CA PRO A 63 -18.65 0.48 3.18
C PRO A 63 -17.32 1.14 3.55
N LYS A 64 -16.68 0.72 4.64
CA LYS A 64 -15.37 1.23 5.08
C LYS A 64 -14.25 0.57 4.27
N LEU A 65 -13.15 1.27 4.07
CA LEU A 65 -11.94 0.69 3.52
C LEU A 65 -11.30 -0.23 4.57
N ALA A 66 -10.86 -1.41 4.15
CA ALA A 66 -10.11 -2.27 5.04
C ALA A 66 -8.73 -1.67 5.31
N GLU A 67 -8.19 -1.90 6.50
CA GLU A 67 -6.81 -1.54 6.81
C GLU A 67 -5.85 -2.43 6.00
N LEU A 68 -4.85 -1.80 5.38
CA LEU A 68 -3.77 -2.50 4.70
C LEU A 68 -2.51 -2.49 5.57
N PRO A 69 -1.70 -3.56 5.56
CA PRO A 69 -0.35 -3.51 6.11
C PRO A 69 0.44 -2.33 5.54
N ALA A 70 1.24 -1.65 6.36
CA ALA A 70 2.01 -0.49 5.91
C ALA A 70 2.95 -0.80 4.73
N ASN A 71 3.44 -2.04 4.65
CA ASN A 71 4.30 -2.53 3.58
C ASN A 71 3.53 -3.26 2.46
N PHE A 72 2.22 -3.06 2.34
CA PHE A 72 1.38 -3.82 1.42
C PHE A 72 1.82 -3.65 -0.04
N TYR A 73 1.89 -2.41 -0.53
CA TYR A 73 2.31 -2.13 -1.90
C TYR A 73 3.75 -2.53 -2.17
N ASP A 74 4.65 -2.25 -1.22
CA ASP A 74 6.06 -2.64 -1.32
C ASP A 74 6.23 -4.17 -1.45
N ARG A 75 5.47 -4.96 -0.68
CA ARG A 75 5.52 -6.43 -0.76
C ARG A 75 4.86 -6.99 -2.01
N MET A 76 3.89 -6.27 -2.59
CA MET A 76 3.26 -6.67 -3.85
C MET A 76 4.20 -6.58 -5.03
N GLU A 77 5.18 -5.67 -5.03
CA GLU A 77 6.19 -5.54 -6.09
C GLU A 77 7.01 -6.82 -6.27
N PHE A 78 7.23 -7.59 -5.19
CA PHE A 78 7.98 -8.84 -5.22
C PHE A 78 7.12 -10.07 -5.52
N SER A 79 5.81 -9.90 -5.71
CA SER A 79 4.90 -11.02 -5.94
C SER A 79 4.97 -11.50 -7.39
N ILE A 80 5.49 -12.70 -7.59
CA ILE A 80 5.50 -13.42 -8.89
C ILE A 80 4.29 -14.35 -9.07
N ASP A 81 3.49 -14.54 -8.02
CA ASP A 81 2.30 -15.38 -8.07
C ASP A 81 1.19 -14.71 -8.89
N ARG A 82 0.82 -15.34 -10.02
CA ARG A 82 -0.25 -14.85 -10.90
C ARG A 82 -1.59 -14.76 -10.19
N GLU A 83 -1.87 -15.63 -9.23
CA GLU A 83 -3.13 -15.58 -8.49
C GLU A 83 -3.16 -14.37 -7.56
N ALA A 84 -2.07 -14.11 -6.83
CA ALA A 84 -1.90 -12.91 -6.01
C ALA A 84 -2.00 -11.63 -6.85
N GLN A 85 -1.34 -11.57 -8.02
CA GLN A 85 -1.43 -10.41 -8.92
C GLN A 85 -2.85 -10.15 -9.41
N LYS A 86 -3.61 -11.21 -9.78
CA LYS A 86 -5.03 -11.07 -10.18
C LYS A 86 -5.89 -10.57 -9.02
N ALA A 87 -5.72 -11.14 -7.83
CA ALA A 87 -6.45 -10.71 -6.64
C ALA A 87 -6.11 -9.25 -6.27
N PHE A 88 -4.85 -8.84 -6.44
CA PHE A 88 -4.42 -7.47 -6.21
C PHE A 88 -5.10 -6.48 -7.16
N LEU A 89 -5.19 -6.80 -8.46
CA LEU A 89 -5.89 -5.94 -9.41
C LEU A 89 -7.37 -5.77 -9.05
N GLN A 90 -8.04 -6.88 -8.67
CA GLN A 90 -9.42 -6.82 -8.19
C GLN A 90 -9.56 -5.96 -6.93
N LEU A 91 -8.61 -6.07 -5.99
CA LEU A 91 -8.60 -5.25 -4.79
C LEU A 91 -8.40 -3.77 -5.13
N LEU A 92 -7.49 -3.47 -6.06
CA LEU A 92 -7.19 -2.12 -6.49
C LEU A 92 -8.43 -1.46 -7.10
N ASP A 93 -9.16 -2.15 -7.99
CA ASP A 93 -10.40 -1.64 -8.58
C ASP A 93 -11.45 -1.30 -7.52
N VAL A 94 -11.69 -2.21 -6.57
CA VAL A 94 -12.64 -2.01 -5.46
C VAL A 94 -12.24 -0.82 -4.60
N ARG A 95 -10.94 -0.69 -4.29
CA ARG A 95 -10.44 0.41 -3.45
C ARG A 95 -10.51 1.75 -4.19
N ILE A 96 -10.21 1.80 -5.48
CA ILE A 96 -10.38 3.00 -6.32
C ILE A 96 -11.84 3.47 -6.29
N GLU A 97 -12.79 2.56 -6.49
CA GLU A 97 -14.23 2.89 -6.46
C GLU A 97 -14.63 3.52 -5.12
N LYS A 98 -14.17 2.93 -4.02
CA LYS A 98 -14.44 3.44 -2.67
C LYS A 98 -13.78 4.77 -2.39
N ILE A 99 -12.51 4.94 -2.79
CA ILE A 99 -11.79 6.20 -2.64
C ILE A 99 -12.51 7.31 -3.43
N ALA A 100 -12.94 7.02 -4.65
CA ALA A 100 -13.74 7.96 -5.45
C ALA A 100 -15.03 8.35 -4.71
N LYS A 101 -15.76 7.38 -4.17
CA LYS A 101 -16.97 7.65 -3.37
C LYS A 101 -16.69 8.53 -2.15
N LEU A 102 -15.64 8.24 -1.39
CA LEU A 102 -15.24 9.02 -0.21
C LEU A 102 -14.84 10.44 -0.60
N SER A 103 -14.14 10.60 -1.73
CA SER A 103 -13.70 11.91 -2.22
C SER A 103 -14.88 12.83 -2.57
N CYS A 104 -15.97 12.28 -3.13
CA CYS A 104 -17.21 13.02 -3.39
C CYS A 104 -17.97 13.39 -2.12
N GLN A 105 -17.80 12.61 -1.04
CA GLN A 105 -18.45 12.84 0.25
C GLN A 105 -17.64 13.74 1.18
N PHE A 106 -16.40 14.08 0.81
CA PHE A 106 -15.47 14.88 1.62
C PHE A 106 -15.21 14.30 3.03
N VAL A 107 -15.29 12.97 3.17
CA VAL A 107 -15.06 12.29 4.45
C VAL A 107 -13.57 12.26 4.75
N ASP A 108 -13.16 12.77 5.90
CA ASP A 108 -11.79 12.63 6.36
C ASP A 108 -11.54 11.18 6.79
N THR A 109 -10.56 10.54 6.14
CA THR A 109 -10.19 9.14 6.37
C THR A 109 -8.67 9.03 6.36
N GLU A 110 -8.13 8.18 7.22
CA GLU A 110 -6.72 7.82 7.18
C GLU A 110 -6.52 6.69 6.16
N LEU A 111 -5.68 6.94 5.16
CA LEU A 111 -5.36 5.99 4.10
C LEU A 111 -3.85 5.76 4.03
N PRO A 112 -3.41 4.60 3.50
CA PRO A 112 -2.04 4.43 3.03
C PRO A 112 -1.59 5.61 2.17
N HIS A 113 -0.31 5.97 2.24
CA HIS A 113 0.22 7.20 1.62
C HIS A 113 -0.16 7.32 0.14
N GLU A 114 0.04 6.25 -0.63
CA GLU A 114 -0.26 6.19 -2.06
C GLU A 114 -1.74 6.44 -2.35
N GLU A 115 -2.63 5.90 -1.51
CA GLU A 115 -4.08 6.09 -1.63
C GLU A 115 -4.54 7.46 -1.15
N GLN A 116 -3.88 8.01 -0.12
CA GLN A 116 -4.14 9.35 0.38
C GLN A 116 -3.86 10.39 -0.71
N VAL A 117 -2.78 10.20 -1.48
CA VAL A 117 -2.45 11.06 -2.63
C VAL A 117 -3.57 11.01 -3.67
N LEU A 118 -4.09 9.82 -4.00
CA LEU A 118 -5.21 9.66 -4.94
C LEU A 118 -6.48 10.33 -4.41
N TYR A 119 -6.85 10.06 -3.15
CA TYR A 119 -8.01 10.64 -2.50
C TYR A 119 -7.96 12.17 -2.52
N ASN A 120 -6.83 12.77 -2.15
CA ASN A 120 -6.67 14.23 -2.11
C ASN A 120 -6.86 14.85 -3.50
N LYS A 121 -6.27 14.25 -4.54
CA LYS A 121 -6.44 14.72 -5.94
C LYS A 121 -7.89 14.63 -6.40
N MET A 122 -8.56 13.52 -6.12
CA MET A 122 -9.99 13.37 -6.47
C MET A 122 -10.86 14.37 -5.71
N LYS A 123 -10.59 14.56 -4.41
CA LYS A 123 -11.30 15.52 -3.55
C LYS A 123 -11.21 16.93 -4.13
N GLU A 124 -10.01 17.36 -4.50
CA GLU A 124 -9.76 18.68 -5.10
C GLU A 124 -10.55 18.87 -6.41
N LEU A 125 -10.45 17.90 -7.34
CA LEU A 125 -11.17 17.95 -8.62
C LEU A 125 -12.70 18.03 -8.43
N VAL A 126 -13.24 17.26 -7.48
CA VAL A 126 -14.69 17.29 -7.19
C VAL A 126 -15.09 18.61 -6.54
N GLN A 127 -14.25 19.19 -5.66
CA GLN A 127 -14.52 20.51 -5.07
C GLN A 127 -14.52 21.62 -6.12
N GLU A 128 -13.52 21.62 -7.00
CA GLU A 128 -13.40 22.59 -8.09
C GLU A 128 -14.63 22.53 -9.00
N TRP A 129 -14.97 21.33 -9.48
CA TRP A 129 -16.14 21.14 -10.32
C TRP A 129 -17.45 21.56 -9.61
N LYS A 130 -17.62 21.19 -8.33
CA LYS A 130 -18.80 21.58 -7.56
C LYS A 130 -18.88 23.10 -7.39
N LYS A 131 -17.76 23.76 -7.13
CA LYS A 131 -17.69 25.22 -7.02
C LYS A 131 -18.07 25.89 -8.35
N ASP A 132 -17.55 25.41 -9.47
CA ASP A 132 -17.85 25.94 -10.80
C ASP A 132 -19.33 25.84 -11.15
N ILE A 133 -19.95 24.67 -10.91
CA ILE A 133 -21.38 24.48 -11.13
C ILE A 133 -22.20 25.37 -10.20
N THR A 134 -21.83 25.43 -8.92
CA THR A 134 -22.56 26.22 -7.91
C THR A 134 -22.49 27.71 -8.23
N ALA A 135 -21.33 28.21 -8.65
CA ALA A 135 -21.16 29.59 -9.09
C ALA A 135 -22.04 29.90 -10.31
N ARG A 136 -22.16 28.98 -11.27
CA ARG A 136 -23.04 29.17 -12.44
C ARG A 136 -24.53 29.17 -12.08
N VAL A 137 -24.94 28.31 -11.15
CA VAL A 137 -26.36 28.11 -10.80
C VAL A 137 -26.86 29.14 -9.78
N LEU A 138 -26.00 29.60 -8.86
CA LEU A 138 -26.36 30.55 -7.81
C LEU A 138 -25.98 32.01 -8.13
N HIS A 139 -25.45 32.30 -9.32
CA HIS A 139 -25.33 33.66 -9.85
C HIS A 139 -26.51 34.02 -10.77
N GLU A 140 -27.73 33.73 -10.30
CA GLU A 140 -28.93 34.56 -10.52
C GLU A 140 -29.26 35.29 -9.22
#